data_AF-A0A817RUW4-F1
#
_entry.id   AF-A0A817RUW4-F1
#
_cell.length_a   1.000
_cell.length_b   1.000
_cell.length_c   1.000
_cell.angle_alpha   90.00
_cell.angle_beta   90.00
_cell.angle_gamma   90.00
#
_symmetry.space_group_name_H-M   'P 1'
#
loop_
_entity.id
_entity.type
_entity.pdbx_description
1 polymer ?
#
loop_
_entity_poly.entity_id
_entity_poly.type
_entity_poly.pdbx_seq_one_letter_code
_entity_poly.pdbx_strand_id
1 'polypeptide(L)'
;MSVYKILSIILYLVDGRFNQLRILHVHINLISSSRIIIDNKKNLPNLRTVSLQCDMSTTYYDELIVPLLHRMIDLEQLDLSLFVCGRKTFVDGYDLNRNVIDHMAQLNTFTFNIRSESRFYNKVNLPSNEDIQKTFKNFKNNKIISCVDYFQDMNYNQCHIYSQPYKLKHYHNITNKFSRGLFICVREVSLFDERPFEHEFFLLIQKSFPLMENLTVINRKR
;
A
#
# COMPACT_ATOMS: atom_id res chain seq x y z
N MET A 1 -8.12 25.07 -12.29
CA MET A 1 -7.88 23.93 -13.19
C MET A 1 -8.31 22.65 -12.47
N SER A 2 -9.36 21.97 -12.95
CA SER A 2 -10.16 21.05 -12.13
C SER A 2 -9.52 19.66 -11.92
N VAL A 3 -9.78 19.13 -10.72
CA VAL A 3 -9.03 18.10 -9.99
C VAL A 3 -9.59 16.68 -10.28
N TYR A 4 -10.11 16.43 -11.50
CA TYR A 4 -10.91 15.24 -11.85
C TYR A 4 -10.22 14.19 -12.74
N LYS A 5 -8.91 14.32 -13.04
CA LYS A 5 -8.36 13.76 -14.28
C LYS A 5 -7.59 12.43 -14.24
N ILE A 6 -7.19 11.85 -13.10
CA ILE A 6 -6.18 10.77 -13.16
C ILE A 6 -6.78 9.35 -13.24
N LEU A 7 -7.77 8.99 -12.41
CA LEU A 7 -8.48 7.71 -12.61
C LEU A 7 -9.45 7.73 -13.79
N SER A 8 -9.94 8.92 -14.16
CA SER A 8 -10.69 9.09 -15.40
C SER A 8 -9.82 8.82 -16.63
N ILE A 9 -8.49 8.98 -16.58
CA ILE A 9 -7.56 8.53 -17.64
C ILE A 9 -7.47 6.99 -17.67
N ILE A 10 -7.35 6.30 -16.54
CA ILE A 10 -7.37 4.81 -16.53
C ILE A 10 -8.69 4.31 -17.13
N LEU A 11 -9.81 4.95 -16.80
CA LEU A 11 -11.12 4.57 -17.32
C LEU A 11 -11.33 4.96 -18.79
N TYR A 12 -10.84 6.14 -19.21
CA TYR A 12 -10.85 6.56 -20.62
C TYR A 12 -9.94 5.71 -21.50
N LEU A 13 -8.81 5.27 -20.94
CA LEU A 13 -7.88 4.35 -21.60
C LEU A 13 -8.45 2.94 -21.70
N VAL A 14 -9.53 2.58 -21.00
CA VAL A 14 -10.09 1.21 -21.13
C VAL A 14 -11.56 1.22 -21.58
N ASP A 15 -12.06 2.35 -22.08
CA ASP A 15 -13.38 2.47 -22.69
C ASP A 15 -13.41 1.92 -24.14
N GLY A 16 -12.98 0.68 -24.33
CA GLY A 16 -13.06 -0.08 -25.57
C GLY A 16 -11.88 0.09 -26.54
N ARG A 17 -11.19 1.23 -26.54
CA ARG A 17 -10.10 1.52 -27.50
C ARG A 17 -8.80 0.75 -27.25
N PHE A 18 -8.60 0.24 -26.03
CA PHE A 18 -7.41 -0.51 -25.64
C PHE A 18 -7.75 -1.91 -25.15
N ASN A 19 -8.82 -2.51 -25.68
CA ASN A 19 -9.18 -3.89 -25.35
C ASN A 19 -8.07 -4.89 -25.69
N GLN A 20 -7.05 -4.54 -26.48
CA GLN A 20 -5.90 -5.40 -26.75
C GLN A 20 -4.78 -5.30 -25.71
N LEU A 21 -4.86 -4.33 -24.78
CA LEU A 21 -3.84 -4.09 -23.78
C LEU A 21 -3.76 -5.28 -22.81
N ARG A 22 -2.56 -5.86 -22.69
CA ARG A 22 -2.28 -6.95 -21.74
C ARG A 22 -1.54 -6.50 -20.49
N ILE A 23 -0.78 -5.41 -20.60
CA ILE A 23 0.06 -4.89 -19.52
C ILE A 23 -0.30 -3.42 -19.30
N LEU A 24 -0.55 -3.05 -18.05
CA LEU A 24 -0.85 -1.68 -17.66
C LEU A 24 -0.05 -1.30 -16.42
N HIS A 25 0.79 -0.27 -16.56
CA HIS A 25 1.49 0.34 -15.44
C HIS A 25 0.87 1.71 -15.18
N VAL A 26 0.36 1.91 -13.97
CA VAL A 26 -0.20 3.20 -13.55
C VAL A 26 0.48 3.67 -12.28
N HIS A 27 1.07 4.85 -12.39
CA HIS A 27 1.54 5.62 -11.25
C HIS A 27 0.58 6.78 -11.02
N ILE A 28 -0.07 6.80 -9.86
CA ILE A 28 -1.10 7.76 -9.50
C ILE A 28 -0.56 8.68 -8.41
N ASN A 29 -0.34 9.95 -8.76
CA ASN A 29 -0.09 11.03 -7.81
C ASN A 29 -1.39 11.81 -7.57
N LEU A 30 -2.25 11.35 -6.64
CA LEU A 30 -3.47 12.07 -6.26
C LEU A 30 -3.16 13.13 -5.21
N ILE A 31 -3.64 14.35 -5.43
CA ILE A 31 -3.79 15.33 -4.36
C ILE A 31 -5.14 15.04 -3.70
N SER A 32 -5.17 14.98 -2.36
CA SER A 32 -6.19 14.41 -1.48
C SER A 32 -7.64 14.96 -1.58
N SER A 33 -7.99 15.74 -2.60
CA SER A 33 -9.31 16.37 -2.77
C SER A 33 -10.03 16.02 -4.07
N SER A 34 -9.47 15.13 -4.90
CA SER A 34 -10.10 14.65 -6.13
C SER A 34 -11.23 13.66 -5.86
N ARG A 35 -12.50 14.08 -6.00
CA ARG A 35 -13.59 13.12 -6.24
C ARG A 35 -13.46 12.57 -7.66
N ILE A 36 -13.18 11.29 -7.77
CA ILE A 36 -13.18 10.57 -9.04
C ILE A 36 -14.53 9.89 -9.16
N ILE A 37 -15.23 10.18 -10.25
CA ILE A 37 -16.42 9.43 -10.67
C ILE A 37 -15.93 8.35 -11.62
N ILE A 38 -16.06 7.09 -11.20
CA ILE A 38 -15.84 5.95 -12.08
C ILE A 38 -17.14 5.72 -12.84
N ASP A 39 -17.15 5.99 -14.15
CA ASP A 39 -18.26 5.55 -15.01
C ASP A 39 -18.11 4.03 -15.30
N ASN A 40 -19.21 3.30 -15.17
CA ASN A 40 -19.25 2.20 -14.20
C ASN A 40 -19.81 0.87 -14.74
N LYS A 41 -19.45 0.41 -15.96
CA LYS A 41 -20.16 -0.75 -16.56
C LYS A 41 -19.36 -1.81 -17.35
N LYS A 42 -18.04 -1.69 -17.54
CA LYS A 42 -17.30 -2.64 -18.42
C LYS A 42 -16.15 -3.36 -17.72
N ASN A 43 -16.09 -4.69 -17.84
CA ASN A 43 -14.94 -5.50 -17.39
C ASN A 43 -13.71 -5.20 -18.25
N LEU A 44 -12.52 -5.52 -17.72
CA LEU A 44 -11.23 -5.35 -18.41
C LEU A 44 -10.55 -6.72 -18.65
N PRO A 45 -11.16 -7.63 -19.42
CA PRO A 45 -10.80 -9.06 -19.44
C PRO A 45 -9.44 -9.38 -20.09
N ASN A 46 -8.86 -8.45 -20.85
CA ASN A 46 -7.62 -8.71 -21.59
C ASN A 46 -6.35 -8.30 -20.83
N LEU A 47 -6.50 -7.57 -19.72
CA LEU A 47 -5.37 -7.23 -18.85
C LEU A 47 -4.91 -8.48 -18.11
N ARG A 48 -3.61 -8.79 -18.24
CA ARG A 48 -2.95 -9.91 -17.56
C ARG A 48 -1.99 -9.42 -16.48
N THR A 49 -1.37 -8.27 -16.70
CA THR A 49 -0.41 -7.69 -15.75
C THR A 49 -0.76 -6.25 -15.45
N VAL A 50 -0.92 -5.93 -14.17
CA VAL A 50 -1.17 -4.58 -13.69
C VAL A 50 -0.19 -4.21 -12.59
N SER A 51 0.38 -3.02 -12.68
CA SER A 51 1.05 -2.38 -11.56
C SER A 51 0.33 -1.08 -11.23
N LEU A 52 -0.12 -0.96 -9.99
CA LEU A 52 -0.85 0.19 -9.48
C LEU A 52 -0.09 0.75 -8.27
N GLN A 53 0.46 1.94 -8.44
CA GLN A 53 1.20 2.63 -7.38
C GLN A 53 0.56 3.97 -7.08
N CYS A 54 0.22 4.20 -5.81
CA CYS A 54 -0.29 5.46 -5.29
C CYS A 54 0.64 5.99 -4.18
N ASP A 55 1.40 7.03 -4.49
CA ASP A 55 2.41 7.58 -3.56
C ASP A 55 1.78 8.47 -2.47
N MET A 56 0.61 9.03 -2.76
CA MET A 56 -0.14 9.88 -1.85
C MET A 56 -1.20 9.08 -1.09
N SER A 57 -1.58 9.58 0.08
CA SER A 57 -2.65 8.96 0.85
C SER A 57 -3.99 8.99 0.10
N THR A 58 -4.74 7.90 0.18
CA THR A 58 -6.09 7.79 -0.37
C THR A 58 -7.08 7.39 0.70
N THR A 59 -8.23 8.07 0.74
CA THR A 59 -9.41 7.67 1.52
C THR A 59 -10.38 6.84 0.71
N TYR A 60 -10.04 6.52 -0.54
CA TYR A 60 -10.96 5.92 -1.52
C TYR A 60 -10.63 4.47 -1.85
N TYR A 61 -10.00 3.76 -0.91
CA TYR A 61 -9.65 2.36 -1.11
C TYR A 61 -10.89 1.50 -1.36
N ASP A 62 -11.89 1.62 -0.49
CA ASP A 62 -13.11 0.83 -0.56
C ASP A 62 -14.05 1.28 -1.71
N GLU A 63 -14.12 2.59 -1.99
CA GLU A 63 -15.06 3.13 -2.99
C GLU A 63 -14.53 3.13 -4.42
N LEU A 64 -13.20 3.16 -4.62
CA LEU A 64 -12.60 3.30 -5.96
C LEU A 64 -11.63 2.17 -6.31
N ILE A 65 -10.69 1.86 -5.41
CA ILE A 65 -9.61 0.91 -5.73
C ILE A 65 -10.15 -0.52 -5.79
N VAL A 66 -10.88 -0.97 -4.77
CA VAL A 66 -11.46 -2.32 -4.74
C VAL A 66 -12.41 -2.56 -5.92
N PRO A 67 -13.39 -1.68 -6.23
CA PRO A 67 -14.24 -1.86 -7.41
C PRO A 67 -13.47 -1.87 -8.74
N LEU A 68 -12.39 -1.09 -8.87
CA LEU A 68 -11.54 -1.13 -10.07
C LEU A 68 -10.85 -2.49 -10.20
N LEU A 69 -10.27 -3.00 -9.12
CA LEU A 69 -9.61 -4.30 -9.09
C LEU A 69 -10.59 -5.42 -9.44
N HIS A 70 -11.81 -5.40 -8.91
CA HIS A 70 -12.85 -6.40 -9.22
C HIS A 70 -13.24 -6.45 -10.71
N ARG A 71 -12.92 -5.43 -11.53
CA ARG A 71 -13.16 -5.44 -12.98
C ARG A 71 -12.05 -6.12 -13.77
N MET A 72 -10.93 -6.42 -13.13
CA MET A 72 -9.73 -7.02 -13.70
C MET A 72 -9.63 -8.50 -13.29
N ILE A 73 -10.74 -9.24 -13.43
CA ILE A 73 -10.90 -10.63 -12.96
C ILE A 73 -9.91 -11.63 -13.58
N ASP A 74 -9.41 -11.30 -14.77
CA ASP A 74 -8.55 -12.16 -15.59
C ASP A 74 -7.04 -11.87 -15.38
N LEU A 75 -6.70 -11.05 -14.38
CA LEU A 75 -5.31 -10.74 -14.06
C LEU A 75 -4.55 -11.99 -13.60
N GLU A 76 -3.35 -12.11 -14.16
CA GLU A 76 -2.37 -13.13 -13.79
C GLU A 76 -1.34 -12.54 -12.81
N GLN A 77 -0.98 -11.27 -12.98
CA GLN A 77 -0.04 -10.54 -12.12
C GLN A 77 -0.58 -9.18 -11.68
N LEU A 78 -0.47 -8.91 -10.38
CA LEU A 78 -0.78 -7.63 -9.76
C LEU A 78 0.36 -7.19 -8.84
N ASP A 79 0.86 -5.98 -9.07
CA ASP A 79 1.79 -5.27 -8.18
C ASP A 79 1.09 -4.04 -7.60
N LEU A 80 0.78 -4.04 -6.30
CA LEU A 80 -0.06 -3.03 -5.66
C LEU A 80 0.68 -2.25 -4.57
N SER A 81 0.92 -0.96 -4.79
CA SER A 81 1.48 -0.06 -3.78
C SER A 81 0.49 1.04 -3.41
N LEU A 82 0.07 1.08 -2.14
CA LEU A 82 -0.96 1.99 -1.68
C LEU A 82 -0.61 2.59 -0.32
N PHE A 83 -0.98 3.85 -0.14
CA PHE A 83 -1.11 4.44 1.18
C PHE A 83 -2.58 4.76 1.45
N VAL A 84 -3.23 3.94 2.27
CA VAL A 84 -4.64 4.02 2.63
C VAL A 84 -4.80 4.77 3.95
N CYS A 85 -5.73 5.72 4.02
CA CYS A 85 -6.06 6.45 5.24
C CYS A 85 -7.58 6.58 5.39
N GLY A 86 -8.05 6.98 6.57
CA GLY A 86 -9.47 7.26 6.81
C GLY A 86 -10.35 6.02 7.03
N ARG A 87 -9.81 4.80 6.89
CA ARG A 87 -10.48 3.56 7.29
C ARG A 87 -10.51 3.43 8.82
N LYS A 88 -11.48 2.67 9.33
CA LYS A 88 -11.57 2.32 10.76
C LYS A 88 -10.64 1.17 11.16
N THR A 89 -10.25 0.34 10.20
CA THR A 89 -9.41 -0.85 10.38
C THR A 89 -8.26 -0.82 9.38
N PHE A 90 -7.19 -1.55 9.69
CA PHE A 90 -6.09 -1.76 8.76
C PHE A 90 -6.52 -2.58 7.55
N VAL A 91 -5.84 -2.38 6.42
CA VAL A 91 -5.81 -3.40 5.37
C VAL A 91 -4.91 -4.53 5.87
N ASP A 92 -5.47 -5.72 6.04
CA ASP A 92 -4.77 -6.93 6.50
C ASP A 92 -4.95 -8.08 5.48
N GLY A 93 -4.50 -9.29 5.84
CA GLY A 93 -4.62 -10.46 4.97
C GLY A 93 -6.06 -10.90 4.73
N TYR A 94 -6.98 -10.70 5.69
CA TYR A 94 -8.39 -11.02 5.47
C TYR A 94 -9.04 -10.04 4.48
N ASP A 95 -8.70 -8.76 4.58
CA ASP A 95 -9.15 -7.72 3.64
C ASP A 95 -8.67 -8.03 2.22
N LEU A 96 -7.36 -8.28 2.06
CA LEU A 96 -6.78 -8.59 0.76
C LEU A 96 -7.28 -9.91 0.16
N ASN A 97 -7.52 -10.93 0.98
CA ASN A 97 -8.14 -12.16 0.49
C ASN A 97 -9.53 -11.88 -0.07
N ARG A 98 -10.38 -11.25 0.73
CA ARG A 98 -11.78 -10.97 0.35
C ARG A 98 -11.86 -10.06 -0.87
N ASN A 99 -11.07 -8.99 -0.92
CA ASN A 99 -11.23 -7.91 -1.90
C ASN A 99 -10.32 -8.06 -3.14
N VAL A 100 -9.38 -9.00 -3.14
CA VAL A 100 -8.44 -9.18 -4.26
C VAL A 100 -8.35 -10.65 -4.64
N ILE A 101 -7.86 -11.50 -3.73
CA ILE A 101 -7.54 -12.90 -4.07
C ILE A 101 -8.78 -13.69 -4.48
N ASP A 102 -9.85 -13.59 -3.70
CA ASP A 102 -11.09 -14.36 -3.93
C ASP A 102 -11.79 -13.97 -5.24
N HIS A 103 -11.52 -12.76 -5.76
CA HIS A 103 -12.12 -12.23 -6.98
C HIS A 103 -11.27 -12.46 -8.24
N MET A 104 -9.97 -12.76 -8.08
CA MET A 104 -9.03 -12.90 -9.20
C MET A 104 -8.50 -14.34 -9.26
N ALA A 105 -9.31 -15.26 -9.76
CA ALA A 105 -8.99 -16.68 -9.80
C ALA A 105 -7.72 -17.02 -10.61
N GLN A 106 -7.36 -16.17 -11.60
CA GLN A 106 -6.17 -16.35 -12.44
C GLN A 106 -4.89 -15.75 -11.83
N LEU A 107 -5.00 -15.05 -10.69
CA LEU A 107 -3.89 -14.33 -10.09
C LEU A 107 -2.86 -15.31 -9.54
N ASN A 108 -1.74 -15.44 -10.26
CA ASN A 108 -0.63 -16.29 -9.91
C ASN A 108 0.47 -15.51 -9.15
N THR A 109 0.58 -14.21 -9.42
CA THR A 109 1.59 -13.34 -8.85
C THR A 109 0.91 -12.13 -8.23
N PHE A 110 0.94 -12.05 -6.91
CA PHE A 110 0.50 -10.86 -6.19
C PHE A 110 1.63 -10.34 -5.31
N THR A 111 2.11 -9.14 -5.63
CA THR A 111 3.02 -8.40 -4.77
C THR A 111 2.37 -7.11 -4.32
N PHE A 112 2.65 -6.72 -3.08
CA PHE A 112 2.08 -5.51 -2.55
C PHE A 112 2.98 -4.80 -1.54
N ASN A 113 2.71 -3.51 -1.38
CA ASN A 113 3.27 -2.60 -0.39
C ASN A 113 2.16 -1.66 0.07
N ILE A 114 1.49 -1.99 1.17
CA ILE A 114 0.30 -1.25 1.60
C ILE A 114 0.56 -0.69 2.99
N ARG A 115 0.51 0.63 3.09
CA ARG A 115 0.43 1.33 4.37
C ARG A 115 -1.02 1.70 4.64
N SER A 116 -1.51 1.43 5.84
CA SER A 116 -2.84 1.82 6.30
C SER A 116 -2.73 2.65 7.56
N GLU A 117 -3.35 3.82 7.58
CA GLU A 117 -3.46 4.67 8.76
C GLU A 117 -4.92 4.78 9.21
N SER A 118 -5.14 4.64 10.53
CA SER A 118 -6.45 4.88 11.13
C SER A 118 -6.33 5.78 12.35
N ARG A 119 -7.37 6.56 12.63
CA ARG A 119 -7.45 7.36 13.85
C ARG A 119 -7.80 6.47 15.04
N PHE A 120 -7.22 6.77 16.20
CA PHE A 120 -7.59 6.13 17.46
C PHE A 120 -9.02 6.54 17.85
N TYR A 121 -9.99 5.70 17.50
CA TYR A 121 -11.38 5.88 17.95
C TYR A 121 -11.75 4.97 19.12
N ASN A 122 -11.11 3.79 19.28
CA ASN A 122 -11.39 2.87 20.40
C ASN A 122 -10.13 2.07 20.78
N LYS A 123 -9.69 2.18 22.04
CA LYS A 123 -8.46 1.53 22.57
C LYS A 123 -8.63 0.06 22.93
N VAL A 124 -9.83 -0.52 22.78
CA VAL A 124 -10.18 -1.76 23.48
C VAL A 124 -9.65 -3.02 22.81
N ASN A 125 -9.29 -3.02 21.51
CA ASN A 125 -8.74 -4.21 20.82
C ASN A 125 -7.84 -3.81 19.66
N LEU A 126 -6.65 -3.31 19.96
CA LEU A 126 -5.66 -2.91 18.95
C LEU A 126 -4.85 -4.15 18.51
N PRO A 127 -4.86 -4.53 17.22
CA PRO A 127 -4.16 -5.73 16.77
C PRO A 127 -2.64 -5.60 16.97
N SER A 128 -2.00 -6.63 17.51
CA SER A 128 -0.54 -6.69 17.54
C SER A 128 0.02 -6.92 16.14
N ASN A 129 1.34 -6.77 15.97
CA ASN A 129 1.98 -7.13 14.72
C ASN A 129 1.80 -8.62 14.41
N GLU A 130 1.86 -9.47 15.44
CA GLU A 130 1.66 -10.90 15.36
C GLU A 130 0.23 -11.23 14.92
N ASP A 131 -0.77 -10.47 15.37
CA ASP A 131 -2.17 -10.67 14.95
C ASP A 131 -2.36 -10.34 13.47
N ILE A 132 -1.77 -9.23 12.99
CA ILE A 132 -1.77 -8.89 11.57
C ILE A 132 -1.03 -9.97 10.77
N GLN A 133 0.14 -10.39 11.19
CA GLN A 133 0.93 -11.43 10.50
C GLN A 133 0.16 -12.76 10.38
N LYS A 134 -0.63 -13.13 11.39
CA LYS A 134 -1.47 -14.34 11.37
C LYS A 134 -2.56 -14.30 10.28
N THR A 135 -3.01 -13.13 9.86
CA THR A 135 -4.03 -13.00 8.79
C THR A 135 -3.51 -13.45 7.42
N PHE A 136 -2.18 -13.54 7.25
CA PHE A 136 -1.53 -13.94 6.00
C PHE A 136 -1.18 -15.43 5.92
N LYS A 137 -1.54 -16.25 6.92
CA LYS A 137 -1.15 -17.68 6.98
C LYS A 137 -1.47 -18.50 5.72
N ASN A 138 -2.55 -18.14 5.02
CA ASN A 138 -3.02 -18.86 3.83
C ASN A 138 -2.64 -18.16 2.52
N PHE A 139 -1.83 -17.10 2.56
CA PHE A 139 -1.33 -16.48 1.33
C PHE A 139 -0.35 -17.42 0.66
N LYS A 140 -0.54 -17.68 -0.64
CA LYS A 140 0.42 -18.44 -1.46
C LYS A 140 1.83 -17.82 -1.42
N ASN A 141 1.92 -16.51 -1.16
CA ASN A 141 3.19 -15.82 -0.94
C ASN A 141 3.58 -15.90 0.53
N ASN A 142 4.51 -16.80 0.85
CA ASN A 142 4.89 -17.09 2.25
C ASN A 142 5.81 -16.06 2.91
N LYS A 143 6.21 -14.98 2.20
CA LYS A 143 7.14 -13.97 2.72
C LYS A 143 6.50 -12.59 2.76
N ILE A 144 5.51 -12.45 3.62
CA ILE A 144 4.86 -11.17 3.92
C ILE A 144 5.40 -10.67 5.25
N ILE A 145 5.69 -9.38 5.34
CA ILE A 145 6.09 -8.72 6.58
C ILE A 145 5.04 -7.70 6.93
N SER A 146 4.66 -7.65 8.21
CA SER A 146 3.89 -6.55 8.79
C SER A 146 4.71 -5.76 9.82
N CYS A 147 4.37 -4.48 9.97
CA CYS A 147 4.78 -3.61 11.06
C CYS A 147 3.58 -2.80 11.54
N VAL A 148 3.31 -2.82 12.85
CA VAL A 148 2.19 -2.10 13.47
C VAL A 148 2.69 -1.13 14.52
N ASP A 149 2.35 0.15 14.33
CA ASP A 149 2.73 1.23 15.22
C ASP A 149 1.53 2.02 15.72
N TYR A 150 1.67 2.48 16.96
CA TYR A 150 0.63 3.14 17.73
C TYR A 150 1.19 4.45 18.24
N PHE A 151 0.74 5.56 17.65
CA PHE A 151 1.19 6.91 17.97
C PHE A 151 0.12 7.57 18.87
N GLN A 152 0.36 7.50 20.19
CA GLN A 152 -0.65 7.89 21.18
C GLN A 152 -0.84 9.41 21.25
N ASP A 153 0.25 10.17 21.18
CA ASP A 153 0.23 11.63 21.28
C ASP A 153 -0.40 12.27 20.03
N MET A 154 -0.23 11.63 18.88
CA MET A 154 -0.82 12.05 17.60
C MET A 154 -2.22 11.49 17.35
N ASN A 155 -2.70 10.57 18.19
CA ASN A 155 -4.01 9.94 18.07
C ASN A 155 -4.25 9.26 16.71
N TYR A 156 -3.21 8.64 16.13
CA TYR A 156 -3.36 7.72 14.98
C TYR A 156 -2.45 6.50 15.09
N ASN A 157 -2.78 5.46 14.34
CA ASN A 157 -1.99 4.24 14.24
C ASN A 157 -1.69 3.95 12.78
N GLN A 158 -0.63 3.17 12.55
CA GLN A 158 -0.31 2.68 11.21
C GLN A 158 -0.07 1.18 11.23
N CYS A 159 -0.39 0.56 10.11
CA CYS A 159 0.01 -0.78 9.76
C CYS A 159 0.64 -0.73 8.38
N HIS A 160 1.85 -1.28 8.25
CA HIS A 160 2.53 -1.42 6.98
C HIS A 160 2.72 -2.90 6.69
N ILE A 161 2.11 -3.38 5.60
CA ILE A 161 2.23 -4.76 5.11
C ILE A 161 2.91 -4.75 3.74
N TYR A 162 3.81 -5.69 3.50
CA TYR A 162 4.44 -5.82 2.18
C TYR A 162 4.93 -7.24 1.88
N SER A 163 4.97 -7.56 0.59
CA SER A 163 5.56 -8.78 0.05
C SER A 163 7.08 -8.66 -0.08
N GLN A 164 7.83 -9.74 0.18
CA GLN A 164 9.25 -9.83 -0.12
C GLN A 164 9.52 -10.50 -1.49
N PRO A 165 10.59 -10.13 -2.20
CA PRO A 165 11.51 -9.03 -1.88
C PRO A 165 10.85 -7.66 -2.06
N TYR A 166 11.27 -6.67 -1.27
CA TYR A 166 10.79 -5.30 -1.41
C TYR A 166 11.34 -4.68 -2.70
N LYS A 167 10.45 -4.25 -3.60
CA LYS A 167 10.83 -3.77 -4.95
C LYS A 167 10.77 -2.26 -5.15
N LEU A 168 10.18 -1.51 -4.22
CA LEU A 168 10.00 -0.07 -4.40
C LEU A 168 11.28 0.71 -4.08
N LYS A 169 11.36 1.90 -4.68
CA LYS A 169 12.46 2.85 -4.49
C LYS A 169 12.33 3.67 -3.21
N HIS A 170 11.16 3.73 -2.61
CA HIS A 170 10.93 4.48 -1.38
C HIS A 170 10.48 3.55 -0.26
N TYR A 171 10.82 3.89 0.98
CA TYR A 171 10.25 3.28 2.18
C TYR A 171 9.92 4.40 3.17
N HIS A 172 8.62 4.65 3.35
CA HIS A 172 8.16 5.79 4.13
C HIS A 172 7.66 5.42 5.53
N ASN A 173 7.92 6.30 6.49
CA ASN A 173 7.45 6.27 7.88
C ASN A 173 7.93 5.06 8.69
N ILE A 174 9.22 4.73 8.56
CA ILE A 174 9.88 3.74 9.40
C ILE A 174 9.97 4.28 10.83
N THR A 175 9.54 3.47 11.79
CA THR A 175 9.55 3.81 13.23
C THR A 175 10.70 3.12 13.95
N ASN A 176 10.89 3.43 15.24
CA ASN A 176 11.84 2.72 16.11
C ASN A 176 11.54 1.21 16.24
N LYS A 177 10.39 0.71 15.78
CA LYS A 177 10.04 -0.73 15.82
C LYS A 177 10.50 -1.51 14.59
N PHE A 178 11.19 -0.86 13.65
CA PHE A 178 11.68 -1.50 12.44
C PHE A 178 12.46 -2.79 12.72
N SER A 179 11.98 -3.90 12.14
CA SER A 179 12.44 -5.26 12.45
C SER A 179 13.65 -5.73 11.63
N ARG A 180 14.44 -4.79 11.09
CA ARG A 180 15.58 -5.04 10.20
C ARG A 180 15.14 -5.62 8.85
N GLY A 181 16.12 -5.86 7.98
CA GLY A 181 15.92 -6.43 6.64
C GLY A 181 16.94 -5.85 5.66
N LEU A 182 16.94 -6.34 4.42
CA LEU A 182 17.80 -5.83 3.37
C LEU A 182 16.95 -5.33 2.20
N PHE A 183 17.05 -4.03 1.92
CA PHE A 183 16.18 -3.32 0.98
C PHE A 183 17.01 -2.69 -0.14
N ILE A 184 17.57 -3.55 -1.00
CA ILE A 184 18.51 -3.14 -2.06
C ILE A 184 17.89 -2.21 -3.11
N CYS A 185 16.57 -2.21 -3.28
CA CYS A 185 15.88 -1.37 -4.27
C CYS A 185 15.58 0.04 -3.76
N VAL A 186 15.62 0.24 -2.44
CA VAL A 186 15.23 1.51 -1.82
C VAL A 186 16.37 2.53 -1.98
N ARG A 187 15.97 3.75 -2.33
CA ARG A 187 16.79 4.96 -2.51
C ARG A 187 16.36 6.07 -1.57
N GLU A 188 15.07 6.11 -1.23
CA GLU A 188 14.49 7.15 -0.39
C GLU A 188 13.88 6.54 0.86
N VAL A 189 14.33 6.98 2.03
CA VAL A 189 13.81 6.53 3.32
C VAL A 189 13.25 7.72 4.07
N SER A 190 12.04 7.57 4.62
CA SER A 190 11.56 8.48 5.66
C SER A 190 11.39 7.78 7.00
N LEU A 191 11.94 8.40 8.03
CA LEU A 191 11.84 7.99 9.42
C LEU A 191 10.82 8.87 10.13
N PHE A 192 9.91 8.24 10.87
CA PHE A 192 8.91 8.94 11.66
C PHE A 192 8.64 8.21 12.97
N ASP A 193 8.74 8.91 14.10
CA ASP A 193 8.34 8.39 15.41
C ASP A 193 8.00 9.55 16.36
N GLU A 194 7.18 9.27 17.38
CA GLU A 194 6.90 10.19 18.50
C GLU A 194 8.07 10.22 19.49
N ARG A 195 8.88 9.15 19.53
CA ARG A 195 10.06 9.06 20.39
C ARG A 195 11.33 9.42 19.63
N PRO A 196 12.35 10.01 20.28
CA PRO A 196 13.67 10.19 19.70
C PRO A 196 14.20 8.90 19.05
N PHE A 197 14.95 9.05 17.97
CA PHE A 197 15.67 7.93 17.35
C PHE A 197 17.03 7.79 18.00
N GLU A 198 17.33 6.58 18.48
CA GLU A 198 18.63 6.27 19.08
C GLU A 198 19.71 6.09 18.01
N HIS A 199 20.98 6.25 18.39
CA HIS A 199 22.10 6.11 17.45
C HIS A 199 22.13 4.72 16.79
N GLU A 200 21.87 3.67 17.57
CA GLU A 200 21.83 2.27 17.12
C GLU A 200 20.75 2.03 16.06
N PHE A 201 19.66 2.81 16.10
CA PHE A 201 18.63 2.77 15.08
C PHE A 201 19.16 3.26 13.74
N PHE A 202 19.92 4.36 13.70
CA PHE A 202 20.52 4.85 12.45
C PHE A 202 21.55 3.86 11.87
N LEU A 203 22.34 3.19 12.72
CA LEU A 203 23.24 2.12 12.29
C LEU A 203 22.46 0.96 11.67
N LEU A 204 21.28 0.64 12.21
CA LEU A 204 20.40 -0.37 11.63
C LEU A 204 19.85 0.08 10.27
N ILE A 205 19.36 1.31 10.15
CA ILE A 205 18.87 1.89 8.89
C ILE A 205 19.98 1.83 7.83
N GLN A 206 21.19 2.29 8.14
CA GLN A 206 22.32 2.24 7.20
C GLN A 206 22.58 0.82 6.66
N LYS A 207 22.56 -0.19 7.53
CA LYS A 207 22.77 -1.59 7.12
C LYS A 207 21.61 -2.15 6.29
N SER A 208 20.39 -1.72 6.60
CA SER A 208 19.19 -2.18 5.90
C SER A 208 19.00 -1.55 4.52
N PHE A 209 19.50 -0.34 4.31
CA PHE A 209 19.32 0.44 3.08
C PHE A 209 20.67 0.84 2.48
N PRO A 210 21.48 -0.12 1.97
CA PRO A 210 22.86 0.13 1.55
C PRO A 210 23.00 1.06 0.34
N LEU A 211 21.92 1.25 -0.44
CA LEU A 211 21.88 2.11 -1.62
C LEU A 211 21.01 3.36 -1.39
N MET A 212 20.74 3.73 -0.13
CA MET A 212 19.96 4.92 0.20
C MET A 212 20.68 6.19 -0.26
N GLU A 213 19.96 7.04 -1.00
CA GLU A 213 20.42 8.34 -1.49
C GLU A 213 19.82 9.48 -0.66
N ASN A 214 18.56 9.33 -0.24
CA ASN A 214 17.82 10.36 0.51
C ASN A 214 17.28 9.80 1.83
N LEU A 215 17.53 10.54 2.92
CA LEU A 215 17.00 10.25 4.24
C LEU A 215 16.25 11.47 4.77
N THR A 216 14.95 11.30 5.01
CA THR A 216 14.11 12.30 5.69
C THR A 216 13.84 11.83 7.11
N VAL A 217 14.14 12.68 8.10
CA VAL A 217 13.91 12.35 9.52
C VAL A 217 12.91 13.34 10.11
N ILE A 218 11.78 12.81 10.61
CA ILE A 218 10.76 13.60 11.27
C ILE A 218 10.59 13.03 12.67
N ASN A 219 10.98 13.82 13.67
CA ASN A 219 10.62 13.56 15.05
C ASN A 219 9.62 14.62 15.48
N ARG A 220 8.41 14.23 15.80
CA ARG A 220 7.38 15.19 16.21
C ARG A 220 6.63 14.61 17.39
N LYS A 221 6.66 15.36 18.49
CA LYS A 221 5.68 15.23 19.57
C LYS A 221 4.62 16.29 19.38
N ARG A 222 3.40 15.98 19.80
CA ARG A 222 2.31 16.95 19.74
C ARG A 222 2.40 17.93 20.90
#